data_AF-A0A1Z9Z3N0-F1
#
_entry.id   AF-A0A1Z9Z3N0-F1
#
_cell.length_a   1.000
_cell.length_b   1.000
_cell.length_c   1.000
_cell.angle_alpha   90.00
_cell.angle_beta   90.00
_cell.angle_gamma   90.00
#
_symmetry.space_group_name_H-M   'P 1'
#
loop_
_entity.id
_entity.type
_entity.pdbx_description
1 polymer ?
#
loop_
_entity_poly.entity_id
_entity_poly.type
_entity_poly.pdbx_seq_one_letter_code
_entity_poly.pdbx_strand_id
1 'polypeptide(L)'
;MNDPKQLIEMAQQYGARLKRMDDQQIKVTNGQHLPPELIEQLRANKTALLKYLEQSFFDAALQRAYHGYFWLLEQKQQQCRYNRQPLSDAHVSVQEWRQSIADVIGLNPCEVQTIENLLINSRHFRYYWNDQYIMSIAEYANDDDYHTIYEYIHAPSRAYLAS
;
A
#
# COMPACT_ATOMS: atom_id res chain seq x y z
N MET A 1 24.71 13.19 7.37
CA MET A 1 23.38 13.23 6.73
C MET A 1 22.42 12.60 7.74
N ASN A 2 21.40 13.33 8.20
CA ASN A 2 20.49 12.83 9.24
C ASN A 2 19.47 11.87 8.62
N ASP A 3 19.12 10.82 9.35
CA ASP A 3 18.13 9.83 8.92
C ASP A 3 16.74 10.51 8.79
N PRO A 4 16.07 10.44 7.61
CA PRO A 4 14.72 10.98 7.40
C PRO A 4 13.72 10.55 8.45
N LYS A 5 13.81 9.31 8.94
CA LYS A 5 12.93 8.79 9.99
C LYS A 5 13.10 9.55 11.29
N GLN A 6 14.34 9.74 11.74
CA GLN A 6 14.66 10.48 12.96
C GLN A 6 14.17 11.93 12.89
N LEU A 7 14.34 12.59 11.74
CA LEU A 7 13.85 13.96 11.53
C LEU A 7 12.32 14.07 11.64
N ILE A 8 11.58 13.08 11.14
CA ILE A 8 10.12 13.01 11.27
C ILE A 8 9.72 12.76 12.72
N GLU A 9 10.38 11.83 13.42
CA GLU A 9 10.12 11.53 14.84
C GLU A 9 10.39 12.76 15.72
N MET A 10 11.49 13.47 15.49
CA MET A 10 11.79 14.73 16.18
C MET A 10 10.69 15.76 15.92
N ALA A 11 10.27 15.96 14.67
CA ALA A 11 9.17 16.89 14.36
C ALA A 11 7.86 16.51 15.07
N GLN A 12 7.56 15.21 15.19
CA GLN A 12 6.40 14.70 15.92
C GLN A 12 6.47 14.95 17.42
N GLN A 13 7.66 14.91 18.03
CA GLN A 13 7.84 15.28 19.45
C GLN A 13 7.44 16.73 19.73
N TYR A 14 7.61 17.63 18.75
CA TYR A 14 7.14 19.01 18.80
C TYR A 14 5.67 19.18 18.33
N GLY A 15 4.94 18.07 18.14
CA GLY A 15 3.55 18.07 17.69
C GLY A 15 3.34 18.32 16.21
N ALA A 16 4.41 18.45 15.42
CA ALA A 16 4.34 18.66 13.98
C ALA A 16 4.18 17.34 13.23
N ARG A 17 3.47 17.36 12.09
CA ARG A 17 3.34 16.19 11.21
C ARG A 17 3.75 16.56 9.80
N LEU A 18 4.56 15.71 9.20
CA LEU A 18 5.00 15.84 7.81
C LEU A 18 4.15 14.94 6.93
N LYS A 19 3.64 15.48 5.82
CA LYS A 19 2.91 14.74 4.81
C LYS A 19 3.45 15.08 3.43
N ARG A 20 3.55 14.06 2.57
CA ARG A 20 3.77 14.23 1.13
C ARG A 20 2.54 14.90 0.52
N MET A 21 2.76 15.81 -0.41
CA MET A 21 1.76 16.39 -1.32
C MET A 21 2.07 15.92 -2.75
N ASP A 22 1.06 15.99 -3.64
CA ASP A 22 1.13 15.45 -5.00
C ASP A 22 2.21 16.11 -5.89
N ASP A 23 2.65 17.31 -5.52
CA ASP A 23 3.62 18.14 -6.24
C ASP A 23 5.05 18.05 -5.68
N GLN A 24 5.40 16.91 -5.08
CA GLN A 24 6.70 16.69 -4.42
C GLN A 24 6.99 17.73 -3.32
N GLN A 25 5.94 18.26 -2.70
CA GLN A 25 6.06 19.11 -1.53
C GLN A 25 5.85 18.31 -0.24
N ILE A 26 6.46 18.82 0.82
CA ILE A 26 6.21 18.34 2.18
C ILE A 26 5.37 19.40 2.87
N LYS A 27 4.13 19.04 3.21
CA LYS A 27 3.31 19.86 4.09
C LYS A 27 3.63 19.53 5.53
N VAL A 28 3.95 20.57 6.29
CA VAL A 28 4.13 20.48 7.75
C VAL A 28 2.88 21.05 8.41
N THR A 29 2.13 20.22 9.12
CA THR A 29 0.99 20.65 9.93
C THR A 29 1.41 20.80 11.38
N ASN A 30 0.86 21.79 12.10
CA ASN A 30 1.19 22.10 13.50
C ASN A 30 2.68 22.40 13.74
N GLY A 31 3.38 22.93 12.73
CA GLY A 31 4.81 23.24 12.79
C GLY A 31 5.19 24.52 13.56
N GLN A 32 4.25 25.13 14.30
CA GLN A 32 4.44 26.45 14.93
C GLN A 32 5.52 26.47 16.01
N HIS A 33 5.83 25.31 16.60
CA HIS A 33 6.80 25.16 17.69
C HIS A 33 8.07 24.42 17.26
N LEU A 34 8.32 24.26 15.95
CA LEU A 34 9.54 23.60 15.49
C LEU A 34 10.76 24.50 15.74
N PRO A 35 11.81 24.00 16.40
CA PRO A 35 13.05 24.75 16.57
C PRO A 35 13.67 25.16 15.22
N PRO A 36 14.28 26.36 15.11
CA PRO A 36 14.92 26.82 13.88
C PRO A 36 15.96 25.83 13.33
N GLU A 37 16.74 25.17 14.18
CA GLU A 37 17.72 24.17 13.73
C GLU A 37 17.05 22.97 13.06
N LEU A 38 15.90 22.53 13.58
CA LEU A 38 15.14 21.43 13.01
C LEU A 38 14.53 21.82 11.66
N ILE A 39 14.04 23.07 11.51
CA ILE A 39 13.53 23.58 10.24
C ILE A 39 14.63 23.56 9.16
N GLU A 40 15.84 24.00 9.49
CA GLU A 40 16.97 23.97 8.57
C GLU A 40 17.38 22.54 8.20
N GLN A 41 17.36 21.61 9.16
CA GLN A 41 17.60 20.19 8.87
C GLN A 41 16.53 19.57 7.97
N LEU A 42 15.24 19.90 8.19
CA LEU A 42 14.15 19.44 7.32
C LEU A 42 14.30 19.97 5.89
N ARG A 43 14.71 21.23 5.72
CA ARG A 43 14.99 21.83 4.41
C ARG A 43 16.18 21.17 3.73
N ALA A 44 17.30 21.00 4.45
CA ALA A 44 18.51 20.40 3.91
C ALA A 44 18.31 18.93 3.48
N ASN A 45 17.39 18.21 4.12
CA ASN A 45 17.11 16.80 3.83
C ASN A 45 15.80 16.59 3.05
N LYS A 46 15.23 17.63 2.41
CA LYS A 46 13.93 17.57 1.72
C LYS A 46 13.79 16.37 0.79
N THR A 47 14.78 16.12 -0.08
CA THR A 47 14.72 15.02 -1.06
C THR A 47 14.71 13.65 -0.39
N ALA A 48 15.48 13.46 0.67
CA ALA A 48 15.51 12.20 1.40
C ALA A 48 14.21 11.98 2.19
N LEU A 49 13.64 13.04 2.76
CA LEU A 49 12.33 13.02 3.42
C LEU A 49 11.20 12.69 2.45
N LEU A 50 11.20 13.28 1.25
CA LEU A 50 10.20 12.98 0.23
C LEU A 50 10.21 11.51 -0.15
N LYS A 51 11.40 10.96 -0.46
CA LYS A 51 11.55 9.53 -0.77
C LYS A 51 11.07 8.64 0.37
N TYR A 52 11.42 8.97 1.61
CA TYR A 52 10.99 8.20 2.77
C TYR A 52 9.47 8.25 2.98
N LEU A 53 8.85 9.43 2.86
CA LEU A 53 7.40 9.61 3.00
C LEU A 53 6.64 8.93 1.86
N GLU A 54 7.18 8.96 0.65
CA GLU A 54 6.64 8.25 -0.51
C GLU A 54 6.69 6.73 -0.31
N GLN A 55 7.84 6.20 0.10
CA GLN A 55 7.97 4.77 0.40
C GLN A 55 7.00 4.35 1.50
N SER A 56 6.93 5.12 2.59
CA SER A 56 6.02 4.84 3.71
C SER A 56 4.54 4.88 3.28
N PHE A 57 4.19 5.79 2.38
CA PHE A 57 2.85 5.86 1.80
C PHE A 57 2.55 4.62 0.97
N PHE A 58 3.45 4.23 0.07
CA PHE A 58 3.26 3.06 -0.78
C PHE A 58 3.20 1.77 0.04
N ASP A 59 4.03 1.58 1.07
CA ASP A 59 3.97 0.41 1.94
C ASP A 59 2.60 0.30 2.65
N ALA A 60 2.08 1.43 3.16
CA ALA A 60 0.77 1.46 3.80
C ALA A 60 -0.38 1.26 2.79
N ALA A 61 -0.27 1.84 1.60
CA ALA A 61 -1.25 1.70 0.53
C ALA A 61 -1.28 0.25 0.00
N LEU A 62 -0.12 -0.39 -0.15
CA LEU A 62 0.03 -1.78 -0.56
C LEU A 62 -0.71 -2.72 0.40
N GLN A 63 -0.50 -2.57 1.71
CA GLN A 63 -1.19 -3.37 2.72
C GLN A 63 -2.71 -3.16 2.69
N ARG A 64 -3.16 -1.91 2.58
CA ARG A 64 -4.60 -1.60 2.48
C ARG A 64 -5.23 -2.14 1.21
N ALA A 65 -4.52 -2.07 0.08
CA ALA A 65 -4.98 -2.60 -1.19
C ALA A 65 -5.12 -4.13 -1.16
N TYR A 66 -4.18 -4.80 -0.48
CA TYR A 66 -4.23 -6.24 -0.25
C TYR A 66 -5.41 -6.64 0.66
N HIS A 67 -5.63 -5.93 1.78
CA HIS A 67 -6.81 -6.16 2.62
C HIS A 67 -8.13 -5.82 1.92
N GLY A 68 -8.14 -4.79 1.07
CA GLY A 68 -9.30 -4.39 0.28
C GLY A 68 -9.76 -5.49 -0.66
N TYR A 69 -8.84 -6.28 -1.22
CA TYR A 69 -9.19 -7.47 -1.99
C TYR A 69 -9.99 -8.48 -1.16
N PHE A 70 -9.53 -8.84 0.04
CA PHE A 70 -10.25 -9.81 0.87
C PHE A 70 -11.61 -9.31 1.31
N TRP A 71 -11.73 -8.01 1.57
CA TRP A 71 -13.02 -7.41 1.86
C TRP A 71 -13.98 -7.55 0.67
N LEU A 72 -13.53 -7.22 -0.56
CA LEU A 72 -14.35 -7.40 -1.78
C LEU A 72 -14.74 -8.87 -1.98
N LEU A 73 -13.80 -9.79 -1.81
CA LEU A 73 -14.04 -11.22 -1.94
C LEU A 73 -15.09 -11.69 -0.92
N GLU A 74 -15.00 -11.25 0.33
CA GLU A 74 -15.99 -11.58 1.36
C GLU A 74 -17.38 -11.06 0.97
N GLN A 75 -17.49 -9.83 0.45
CA GLN A 75 -18.76 -9.29 -0.04
C GLN A 75 -19.35 -10.15 -1.16
N LYS A 76 -18.53 -10.60 -2.13
CA LYS A 76 -18.98 -11.51 -3.21
C LYS A 76 -19.45 -12.85 -2.65
N GLN A 77 -18.70 -13.43 -1.72
CA GLN A 77 -19.08 -14.70 -1.08
C GLN A 77 -20.39 -14.58 -0.32
N GLN A 78 -20.61 -13.48 0.40
CA GLN A 78 -21.88 -13.19 1.08
C GLN A 78 -23.04 -13.08 0.08
N GLN A 79 -22.82 -12.39 -1.06
CA GLN A 79 -23.80 -12.29 -2.13
C GLN A 79 -24.16 -13.66 -2.73
N CYS A 80 -23.17 -14.52 -3.02
CA CYS A 80 -23.40 -15.88 -3.49
C CYS A 80 -24.22 -16.70 -2.48
N ARG A 81 -23.91 -16.61 -1.17
CA ARG A 81 -24.69 -17.28 -0.12
C ARG A 81 -26.15 -16.83 -0.11
N TYR A 82 -26.39 -15.52 -0.19
CA TYR A 82 -27.73 -14.95 -0.22
C TYR A 82 -28.52 -15.43 -1.45
N ASN A 83 -27.87 -15.46 -2.62
CA ASN A 83 -28.46 -15.89 -3.88
C ASN A 83 -28.50 -17.42 -4.08
N ARG A 84 -28.00 -18.21 -3.10
CA ARG A 84 -27.84 -19.67 -3.21
C ARG A 84 -27.01 -20.12 -4.42
N GLN A 85 -26.00 -19.33 -4.78
CA GLN A 85 -25.04 -19.63 -5.85
C GLN A 85 -23.80 -20.33 -5.26
N PRO A 86 -23.09 -21.15 -6.05
CA PRO A 86 -21.81 -21.71 -5.67
C PRO A 86 -20.81 -20.62 -5.24
N LEU A 87 -20.03 -20.88 -4.19
CA LEU A 87 -18.95 -19.96 -3.79
C LEU A 87 -17.82 -19.90 -4.83
N SER A 88 -17.72 -20.90 -5.71
CA SER A 88 -16.80 -20.86 -6.86
C SER A 88 -17.08 -19.70 -7.80
N ASP A 89 -18.27 -19.11 -7.75
CA ASP A 89 -18.64 -17.97 -8.60
C ASP A 89 -18.25 -16.63 -7.94
N ALA A 90 -17.76 -16.66 -6.69
CA ALA A 90 -17.33 -15.47 -5.96
C ALA A 90 -15.93 -15.04 -6.40
N HIS A 91 -15.89 -13.99 -7.18
CA HIS A 91 -14.71 -13.56 -7.92
C HIS A 91 -14.58 -12.04 -7.90
N VAL A 92 -13.36 -11.54 -7.66
CA VAL A 92 -13.07 -10.10 -7.67
C VAL A 92 -12.45 -9.75 -9.01
N SER A 93 -13.15 -8.94 -9.80
CA SER A 93 -12.61 -8.50 -11.09
C SER A 93 -11.45 -7.52 -10.90
N VAL A 94 -10.49 -7.54 -11.82
CA VAL A 94 -9.35 -6.60 -11.80
C VAL A 94 -9.84 -5.15 -11.75
N GLN A 95 -10.84 -4.83 -12.57
CA GLN A 95 -11.40 -3.47 -12.65
C GLN A 95 -12.11 -3.05 -11.36
N GLU A 96 -12.90 -3.95 -10.77
CA GLU A 96 -13.58 -3.69 -9.49
C GLU A 96 -12.58 -3.43 -8.37
N TRP A 97 -11.53 -4.24 -8.28
CA TRP A 97 -10.47 -4.02 -7.30
C TRP A 97 -9.75 -2.69 -7.53
N ARG A 98 -9.32 -2.38 -8.76
CA ARG A 98 -8.65 -1.12 -9.12
C ARG A 98 -9.48 0.10 -8.72
N GLN A 99 -10.77 0.10 -9.08
CA GLN A 99 -11.69 1.19 -8.74
C GLN A 99 -11.87 1.33 -7.23
N SER A 100 -12.10 0.22 -6.54
CA SER A 100 -12.32 0.22 -5.09
C SER A 100 -11.11 0.76 -4.33
N ILE A 101 -9.88 0.37 -4.68
CA ILE A 101 -8.70 0.86 -3.96
C ILE A 101 -8.36 2.30 -4.33
N ALA A 102 -8.65 2.73 -5.56
CA ALA A 102 -8.50 4.12 -5.98
C ALA A 102 -9.37 5.03 -5.10
N ASP A 103 -10.64 4.68 -4.93
CA ASP A 103 -11.61 5.47 -4.18
C ASP A 103 -11.34 5.45 -2.67
N VAL A 104 -11.03 4.29 -2.10
CA VAL A 104 -10.85 4.13 -0.64
C VAL A 104 -9.54 4.72 -0.15
N ILE A 105 -8.45 4.55 -0.91
CA ILE A 105 -7.12 5.01 -0.52
C ILE A 105 -6.83 6.43 -1.04
N GLY A 106 -7.56 6.87 -2.08
CA GLY A 106 -7.34 8.15 -2.74
C GLY A 106 -6.14 8.12 -3.69
N LEU A 107 -6.01 7.03 -4.45
CA LEU A 107 -4.88 6.81 -5.36
C LEU A 107 -5.23 7.25 -6.78
N ASN A 108 -4.25 7.82 -7.48
CA ASN A 108 -4.40 8.05 -8.91
C ASN A 108 -4.16 6.75 -9.72
N PRO A 109 -4.55 6.71 -11.02
CA PRO A 109 -4.40 5.50 -11.83
C PRO A 109 -2.97 4.95 -11.93
N CYS A 110 -1.95 5.81 -11.92
CA CYS A 110 -0.55 5.39 -11.95
C CYS A 110 -0.13 4.72 -10.63
N GLU A 111 -0.57 5.26 -9.50
CA GLU A 111 -0.33 4.68 -8.17
C GLU A 111 -1.05 3.34 -8.02
N VAL A 112 -2.29 3.23 -8.49
CA VAL A 112 -3.04 1.95 -8.55
C VAL A 112 -2.25 0.91 -9.34
N GLN A 113 -1.81 1.25 -10.55
CA GLN A 113 -1.03 0.34 -11.39
C GLN A 113 0.29 -0.08 -10.72
N THR A 114 0.94 0.86 -10.03
CA THR A 114 2.17 0.58 -9.28
C THR A 114 1.92 -0.44 -8.18
N ILE A 115 0.88 -0.23 -7.37
CA ILE A 115 0.49 -1.13 -6.29
C ILE A 115 0.11 -2.52 -6.81
N GLU A 116 -0.67 -2.57 -7.90
CA GLU A 116 -1.05 -3.83 -8.56
C GLU A 116 0.19 -4.62 -9.00
N ASN A 117 1.11 -3.96 -9.71
CA ASN A 117 2.35 -4.59 -10.15
C ASN A 117 3.19 -5.08 -8.97
N LEU A 118 3.24 -4.32 -7.87
CA LEU A 118 3.93 -4.74 -6.65
C LEU A 118 3.30 -6.00 -6.06
N LEU A 119 1.97 -6.09 -5.97
CA LEU A 119 1.26 -7.27 -5.43
C LEU A 119 1.44 -8.52 -6.33
N ILE A 120 1.49 -8.32 -7.65
CA ILE A 120 1.74 -9.42 -8.60
C ILE A 120 3.20 -9.88 -8.51
N ASN A 121 4.16 -8.95 -8.54
CA ASN A 121 5.59 -9.26 -8.51
C ASN A 121 6.02 -9.91 -7.18
N SER A 122 5.40 -9.51 -6.07
CA SER A 122 5.58 -10.13 -4.76
C SER A 122 4.79 -11.44 -4.58
N ARG A 123 4.08 -11.90 -5.61
CA ARG A 123 3.27 -13.13 -5.62
C ARG A 123 2.16 -13.13 -4.57
N HIS A 124 1.66 -11.96 -4.18
CA HIS A 124 0.43 -11.86 -3.40
C HIS A 124 -0.81 -12.02 -4.28
N PHE A 125 -0.73 -11.56 -5.54
CA PHE A 125 -1.77 -11.70 -6.55
C PHE A 125 -1.28 -12.45 -7.79
N ARG A 126 -2.23 -13.08 -8.47
CA ARG A 126 -2.11 -13.53 -9.85
C ARG A 126 -3.37 -13.17 -10.60
N TYR A 127 -3.21 -12.90 -11.89
CA TYR A 127 -4.35 -12.86 -12.78
C TYR A 127 -4.90 -14.26 -13.02
N TYR A 128 -6.22 -14.36 -13.16
CA TYR A 128 -6.88 -15.57 -13.61
C TYR A 128 -7.97 -15.27 -14.63
N TRP A 129 -8.33 -16.30 -15.39
CA TRP A 129 -9.35 -16.22 -16.45
C TRP A 129 -9.07 -15.10 -17.46
N ASN A 130 -7.91 -15.15 -18.13
CA ASN A 130 -7.48 -14.14 -19.11
C ASN A 130 -7.48 -12.71 -18.54
N ASP A 131 -6.87 -12.53 -17.36
CA ASP A 131 -6.70 -11.23 -16.68
C ASP A 131 -8.01 -10.51 -16.35
N GLN A 132 -9.13 -11.22 -16.33
CA GLN A 132 -10.42 -10.64 -15.94
C GLN A 132 -10.51 -10.44 -14.43
N TYR A 133 -9.81 -11.26 -13.65
CA TYR A 133 -9.96 -11.31 -12.21
C TYR A 133 -8.62 -11.50 -11.48
N ILE A 134 -8.64 -11.17 -10.18
CA ILE A 134 -7.49 -11.27 -9.27
C ILE A 134 -7.68 -12.46 -8.35
N MET A 135 -6.67 -13.32 -8.24
CA MET A 135 -6.63 -14.40 -7.25
C MET A 135 -5.50 -14.12 -6.26
N SER A 136 -5.78 -14.24 -4.96
CA SER A 136 -4.76 -14.07 -3.93
C SER A 136 -3.97 -15.35 -3.67
N ILE A 137 -2.77 -15.19 -3.12
CA ILE A 137 -1.93 -16.32 -2.67
C ILE A 137 -2.65 -17.25 -1.70
N ALA A 138 -3.55 -16.73 -0.86
CA ALA A 138 -4.35 -17.54 0.05
C ALA A 138 -5.33 -18.47 -0.70
N GLU A 139 -5.72 -18.13 -1.93
CA GLU A 139 -6.64 -18.93 -2.74
C GLU A 139 -5.88 -20.00 -3.55
N TYR A 140 -4.76 -19.67 -4.22
CA TYR A 140 -4.02 -20.66 -5.01
C TYR A 140 -2.96 -21.47 -4.24
N ALA A 141 -2.60 -21.08 -3.02
CA ALA A 141 -1.80 -21.96 -2.15
C ALA A 141 -2.60 -23.17 -1.61
N ASN A 142 -3.92 -23.17 -1.77
CA ASN A 142 -4.74 -24.35 -1.49
C ASN A 142 -4.74 -25.35 -2.66
N ASP A 143 -4.27 -24.96 -3.85
CA ASP A 143 -4.14 -25.83 -5.03
C ASP A 143 -2.75 -26.49 -5.13
N ASP A 144 -1.69 -25.85 -4.62
CA ASP A 144 -0.32 -26.38 -4.59
C ASP A 144 0.20 -26.42 -3.14
N ASP A 145 0.26 -27.63 -2.58
CA ASP A 145 0.99 -28.10 -1.39
C ASP A 145 1.32 -27.10 -0.24
N TYR A 146 0.84 -27.46 0.96
CA TYR A 146 1.09 -26.81 2.25
C TYR A 146 2.58 -26.47 2.47
N HIS A 147 2.96 -25.20 2.34
CA HIS A 147 3.79 -24.47 3.31
C HIS A 147 4.01 -23.02 2.86
N THR A 148 4.09 -22.12 3.84
CA THR A 148 4.61 -20.73 3.77
C THR A 148 3.60 -19.60 3.47
N ILE A 149 2.61 -19.35 4.34
CA ILE A 149 1.97 -18.02 4.41
C ILE A 149 1.73 -17.62 5.87
N TYR A 150 2.80 -17.40 6.65
CA TYR A 150 2.67 -16.68 7.93
C TYR A 150 3.79 -15.68 8.26
N GLU A 151 4.76 -15.41 7.37
CA GLU A 151 5.92 -14.58 7.75
C GLU A 151 6.23 -13.34 6.89
N TYR A 152 5.39 -12.94 5.94
CA TYR A 152 5.76 -11.86 5.00
C TYR A 152 5.08 -10.50 5.20
N ILE A 153 4.35 -10.28 6.30
CA ILE A 153 3.78 -8.94 6.61
C ILE A 153 4.82 -8.01 7.27
N HIS A 154 6.01 -8.53 7.63
CA HIS A 154 7.07 -7.76 8.32
C HIS A 154 8.45 -7.80 7.67
N ALA A 155 8.62 -8.39 6.49
CA ALA A 155 9.89 -8.31 5.79
C ALA A 155 10.07 -6.86 5.28
N PRO A 156 11.10 -6.11 5.74
CA PRO A 156 11.31 -4.75 5.29
C PRO A 156 11.58 -4.76 3.79
N SER A 157 10.84 -3.93 3.06
CA SER A 157 10.96 -3.60 1.63
C SER A 157 12.40 -3.13 1.31
N ARG A 158 13.37 -4.04 1.30
CA ARG A 158 14.80 -3.80 1.05
C ARG A 158 15.25 -4.51 -0.23
N ALA A 159 14.65 -4.21 -1.38
CA ALA A 159 15.25 -4.59 -2.68
C ALA A 159 14.55 -3.98 -3.92
N TYR A 160 14.08 -2.74 -3.89
CA TYR A 160 13.51 -2.14 -5.11
C TYR A 160 14.02 -0.73 -5.39
N LEU A 161 15.36 -0.55 -5.40
CA LEU A 161 16.06 0.55 -6.08
C LEU A 161 17.49 0.11 -6.47
N ALA A 162 17.61 -0.91 -7.31
CA ALA A 162 18.87 -1.22 -8.00
C ALA A 162 18.59 -1.62 -9.45
N SER A 163 18.31 -0.61 -10.27
CA SER A 163 18.56 -0.58 -11.72
C SER A 163 18.25 0.82 -12.23
#